data_AF-A0A838VL07-F1
#
_entry.id   AF-A0A838VL07-F1
#
_cell.length_a   1.000
_cell.length_b   1.000
_cell.length_c   1.000
_cell.angle_alpha   90.00
_cell.angle_beta   90.00
_cell.angle_gamma   90.00
#
_symmetry.space_group_name_H-M   'P 1'
#
loop_
_entity.id
_entity.type
_entity.pdbx_description
1 polymer ?
#
loop_
_entity_poly.entity_id
_entity_poly.type
_entity_poly.pdbx_seq_one_letter_code
_entity_poly.pdbx_strand_id
1 'polypeptide(L)'
;MTTTLSLDNKIHTQLSEVLLEITSAQDLSLHPFVQRFAKGEFSQGAIRQFAVKMLPGSNRFNMAFLKVASKMDSYHARTIMLENAFTEHGQLNSDLAHVALFMRFMKGIGCTKIDINADDGAFRIPELRFKKFEVCDDEPVVRSLGRFAAIEQVLPEIFTKYILGIRKIFPGIDDYTIEYFHLHCQLDPEHTDELVQVAQIHTTSEKDIELFREGVQDMVRSIADMFSWLDSNLEKEALSLQV
;
A
#
# COMPACT_ATOMS: atom_id res chain seq x y z
N MET A 1 -1.70 -35.59 -4.28
CA MET A 1 -2.22 -35.53 -2.90
C MET A 1 -1.66 -34.27 -2.28
N THR A 2 -2.43 -33.19 -2.30
CA THR A 2 -2.09 -31.95 -1.63
C THR A 2 -2.24 -32.19 -0.14
N THR A 3 -1.13 -32.25 0.59
CA THR A 3 -1.12 -32.23 2.04
C THR A 3 -1.66 -30.87 2.46
N THR A 4 -2.94 -30.79 2.78
CA THR A 4 -3.52 -29.62 3.46
C THR A 4 -2.86 -29.56 4.83
N LEU A 5 -1.92 -28.63 5.00
CA LEU A 5 -1.46 -28.26 6.33
C LEU A 5 -2.71 -27.83 7.11
N SER A 6 -3.06 -28.59 8.15
CA SER A 6 -4.07 -28.16 9.12
C SER A 6 -3.47 -27.02 9.93
N LEU A 7 -3.54 -25.82 9.37
CA LEU A 7 -3.11 -24.60 10.04
C LEU A 7 -4.02 -24.36 11.26
N ASP A 8 -3.42 -23.93 12.38
CA ASP A 8 -4.19 -23.60 13.58
C ASP A 8 -5.00 -22.33 13.32
N ASN A 9 -6.29 -22.48 13.01
CA ASN A 9 -7.22 -21.37 12.76
C ASN A 9 -7.24 -20.34 13.90
N LYS A 10 -6.81 -20.70 15.11
CA LYS A 10 -6.69 -19.75 16.23
C LYS A 10 -5.66 -18.66 15.94
N ILE A 11 -4.50 -19.00 15.39
CA ILE A 11 -3.43 -18.02 15.10
C ILE A 11 -3.88 -17.06 14.00
N HIS A 12 -4.48 -17.57 12.91
CA HIS A 12 -5.03 -16.73 11.85
C HIS A 12 -6.07 -15.75 12.41
N THR A 13 -6.98 -16.25 13.25
CA THR A 13 -7.99 -15.41 13.92
C THR A 13 -7.33 -14.32 14.77
N GLN A 14 -6.33 -14.67 15.58
CA GLN A 14 -5.63 -13.70 16.44
C GLN A 14 -4.91 -12.61 15.64
N LEU A 15 -4.23 -12.98 14.54
CA LEU A 15 -3.55 -12.02 13.67
C LEU A 15 -4.55 -11.10 12.94
N SER A 16 -5.67 -11.67 12.48
CA SER A 16 -6.78 -10.91 11.87
C SER A 16 -7.39 -9.93 12.88
N GLU A 17 -7.61 -10.36 14.12
CA GLU A 17 -8.09 -9.50 15.21
C GLU A 17 -7.13 -8.36 15.51
N VAL A 18 -5.81 -8.62 15.58
CA VAL A 18 -4.78 -7.58 15.75
C VAL A 18 -4.86 -6.54 14.64
N LEU A 19 -4.97 -6.99 13.38
CA LEU A 19 -5.03 -6.13 12.21
C LEU A 19 -6.29 -5.24 12.25
N LEU A 20 -7.46 -5.85 12.48
CA LEU A 20 -8.74 -5.13 12.56
C LEU A 20 -8.80 -4.17 13.74
N GLU A 21 -8.30 -4.58 14.91
CA GLU A 21 -8.24 -3.75 16.12
C GLU A 21 -7.49 -2.44 15.83
N ILE A 22 -6.28 -2.53 15.26
CA ILE A 22 -5.44 -1.36 15.01
C ILE A 22 -6.01 -0.47 13.89
N THR A 23 -6.41 -1.08 12.77
CA THR A 23 -6.89 -0.33 11.60
C THR A 23 -8.25 0.32 11.86
N SER A 24 -9.09 -0.26 12.71
CA SER A 24 -10.35 0.35 13.14
C SER A 24 -10.15 1.42 14.22
N ALA A 25 -9.18 1.24 15.13
CA ALA A 25 -8.88 2.24 16.16
C ALA A 25 -8.31 3.54 15.55
N GLN A 26 -7.62 3.43 14.42
CA GLN A 26 -7.12 4.56 13.65
C GLN A 26 -7.59 4.43 12.19
N ASP A 27 -8.88 4.67 11.97
CA ASP A 27 -9.45 4.68 10.63
C ASP A 27 -8.85 5.83 9.80
N LEU A 28 -7.95 5.45 8.90
CA LEU A 28 -7.24 6.37 8.02
C LEU A 28 -8.14 6.97 6.93
N SER A 29 -9.31 6.36 6.66
CA SER A 29 -10.29 6.94 5.74
C SER A 29 -10.88 8.25 6.27
N LEU A 30 -10.91 8.41 7.60
CA LEU A 30 -11.37 9.61 8.30
C LEU A 30 -10.28 10.67 8.47
N HIS A 31 -9.04 10.38 8.06
CA HIS A 31 -7.93 11.33 8.17
C HIS A 31 -8.23 12.63 7.39
N PRO A 32 -7.91 13.84 7.92
CA PRO A 32 -8.19 15.12 7.27
C PRO A 32 -7.76 15.19 5.80
N PHE A 33 -6.55 14.72 5.47
CA PHE A 33 -6.08 14.58 4.08
C PHE A 33 -7.06 13.81 3.19
N VAL A 34 -7.51 12.62 3.61
CA VAL A 34 -8.38 11.75 2.82
C VAL A 34 -9.75 12.38 2.66
N GLN A 35 -10.29 12.99 3.72
CA GLN A 35 -11.56 13.71 3.69
C GLN A 35 -11.52 14.93 2.75
N ARG A 36 -10.44 15.72 2.80
CA ARG A 36 -10.18 16.84 1.89
C ARG A 36 -10.05 16.38 0.44
N PHE A 37 -9.33 15.27 0.21
CA PHE A 37 -9.24 14.63 -1.10
C PHE A 37 -10.63 14.26 -1.61
N ALA A 38 -11.43 13.53 -0.82
CA ALA A 38 -12.78 13.09 -1.19
C ALA A 38 -13.73 14.24 -1.54
N LYS A 39 -13.57 15.39 -0.87
CA LYS A 39 -14.34 16.60 -1.14
C LYS A 39 -13.96 17.30 -2.44
N GLY A 40 -12.80 16.97 -3.00
CA GLY A 40 -12.27 17.60 -4.22
C GLY A 40 -11.60 18.94 -3.95
N GLU A 41 -11.06 19.14 -2.74
CA GLU A 41 -10.54 20.43 -2.27
C GLU A 41 -9.04 20.64 -2.56
N PHE A 42 -8.42 19.71 -3.28
CA PHE A 42 -7.05 19.88 -3.82
C PHE A 42 -7.09 20.41 -5.25
N SER A 43 -6.11 21.24 -5.59
CA SER A 43 -5.89 21.63 -6.98
C SER A 43 -5.47 20.43 -7.83
N GLN A 44 -5.70 20.51 -9.15
CA GLN A 44 -5.18 19.50 -10.07
C GLN A 44 -3.65 19.39 -10.00
N GLY A 45 -2.95 20.52 -9.77
CA GLY A 45 -1.51 20.55 -9.56
C GLY A 45 -1.08 19.73 -8.34
N ALA A 46 -1.80 19.89 -7.22
CA ALA A 46 -1.57 19.11 -6.00
C ALA A 46 -1.78 17.61 -6.24
N ILE A 47 -2.82 17.19 -6.95
CA ILE A 47 -3.03 15.75 -7.23
C ILE A 47 -1.95 15.18 -8.15
N ARG A 48 -1.46 15.96 -9.13
CA ARG A 48 -0.29 15.55 -9.92
C ARG A 48 0.95 15.37 -9.05
N GLN A 49 1.17 16.26 -8.09
CA GLN A 49 2.27 16.11 -7.12
C GLN A 49 2.12 14.90 -6.22
N PHE A 50 0.88 14.61 -5.80
CA PHE A 50 0.59 13.41 -5.03
C PHE A 50 1.00 12.19 -5.84
N ALA A 51 0.59 12.11 -7.11
CA ALA A 51 0.93 10.98 -7.95
C ALA A 51 2.46 10.84 -8.16
N VAL A 52 3.18 11.94 -8.39
CA VAL A 52 4.66 11.93 -8.49
C VAL A 52 5.30 11.40 -7.20
N LYS A 53 4.78 11.78 -6.03
CA LYS A 53 5.29 11.31 -4.74
C LYS A 53 4.91 9.86 -4.42
N MET A 54 3.86 9.30 -5.02
CA MET A 54 3.42 7.92 -4.73
C MET A 54 4.03 6.88 -5.65
N LEU A 55 4.30 7.22 -6.93
CA LEU A 55 4.74 6.26 -7.95
C LEU A 55 6.02 5.48 -7.55
N PRO A 56 7.11 6.11 -7.06
CA PRO A 56 8.32 5.36 -6.69
C PRO A 56 8.09 4.42 -5.50
N GLY A 57 7.22 4.81 -4.56
CA GLY A 57 6.82 3.97 -3.44
C GLY A 57 6.11 2.71 -3.90
N SER A 58 5.17 2.81 -4.84
CA SER A 58 4.46 1.64 -5.40
C SER A 58 5.42 0.62 -6.02
N ASN A 59 6.45 1.08 -6.75
CA ASN A 59 7.47 0.18 -7.28
C ASN A 59 8.34 -0.45 -6.17
N ARG A 60 8.73 0.32 -5.14
CA ARG A 60 9.52 -0.18 -4.01
C ARG A 60 8.75 -1.18 -3.14
N PHE A 61 7.42 -1.05 -3.02
CA PHE A 61 6.57 -2.03 -2.32
C PHE A 61 6.72 -3.43 -2.94
N ASN A 62 6.57 -3.55 -4.26
CA ASN A 62 6.71 -4.82 -4.97
C ASN A 62 8.11 -5.45 -4.77
N MET A 63 9.16 -4.63 -4.78
CA MET A 63 10.52 -5.11 -4.51
C MET A 63 10.71 -5.61 -3.08
N ALA A 64 10.12 -4.92 -2.10
CA ALA A 64 10.15 -5.34 -0.70
C ALA A 64 9.38 -6.66 -0.48
N PHE A 65 8.27 -6.85 -1.18
CA PHE A 65 7.48 -8.08 -1.18
C PHE A 65 8.33 -9.28 -1.61
N LEU A 66 9.01 -9.16 -2.76
CA LEU A 66 9.93 -10.18 -3.26
C LEU A 66 11.11 -10.42 -2.31
N LYS A 67 11.67 -9.36 -1.71
CA LYS A 67 12.73 -9.49 -0.71
C LYS A 67 12.26 -10.31 0.49
N VAL A 68 11.08 -10.02 1.04
CA VAL A 68 10.52 -10.74 2.19
C VAL A 68 10.22 -12.20 1.84
N ALA A 69 9.64 -12.46 0.66
CA ALA A 69 9.39 -13.82 0.18
C ALA A 69 10.68 -14.66 0.09
N SER A 70 11.80 -14.06 -0.32
CA SER A 70 13.09 -14.77 -0.41
C SER A 70 13.68 -15.19 0.94
N LYS A 71 13.19 -14.62 2.06
CA LYS A 71 13.63 -14.93 3.43
C LYS A 71 12.86 -16.08 4.08
N MET A 72 11.84 -16.62 3.42
CA MET A 72 10.96 -17.64 3.99
C MET A 72 11.47 -19.06 3.67
N ASP A 73 11.60 -19.93 4.67
CA ASP A 73 11.98 -21.34 4.44
C ASP A 73 10.83 -22.18 3.86
N SER A 74 9.59 -21.88 4.27
CA SER A 74 8.39 -22.59 3.80
C SER A 74 8.12 -22.30 2.33
N TYR A 75 8.21 -23.31 1.47
CA TYR A 75 7.86 -23.15 0.06
C TYR A 75 6.38 -22.80 -0.14
N HIS A 76 5.50 -23.23 0.77
CA HIS A 76 4.08 -22.92 0.71
C HIS A 76 3.83 -21.42 0.95
N ALA A 77 4.48 -20.84 1.96
CA ALA A 77 4.46 -19.39 2.20
C ALA A 77 5.01 -18.63 1.00
N ARG A 78 6.13 -19.08 0.42
CA ARG A 78 6.68 -18.47 -0.81
C ARG A 78 5.71 -18.56 -1.99
N THR A 79 4.98 -19.65 -2.16
CA THR A 79 4.00 -19.79 -3.24
C THR A 79 2.88 -18.76 -3.12
N ILE A 80 2.33 -18.54 -1.93
CA ILE A 80 1.29 -17.52 -1.71
C ILE A 80 1.85 -16.12 -2.01
N MET A 81 3.03 -15.79 -1.47
CA MET A 81 3.67 -14.50 -1.75
C MET A 81 3.99 -14.29 -3.24
N LEU A 82 4.34 -15.35 -3.96
CA LEU A 82 4.61 -15.27 -5.40
C LEU A 82 3.34 -15.13 -6.23
N GLU A 83 2.21 -15.69 -5.80
CA GLU A 83 0.91 -15.48 -6.45
C GLU A 83 0.48 -14.02 -6.33
N ASN A 84 0.58 -13.46 -5.13
CA ASN A 84 0.35 -12.04 -4.89
C ASN A 84 1.27 -11.16 -5.76
N ALA A 85 2.59 -11.45 -5.75
CA ALA A 85 3.52 -10.74 -6.62
C ALA A 85 3.22 -10.91 -8.11
N PHE A 86 2.73 -12.07 -8.55
CA PHE A 86 2.30 -12.32 -9.92
C PHE A 86 1.12 -11.43 -10.29
N THR A 87 0.13 -11.30 -9.41
CA THR A 87 -1.01 -10.38 -9.56
C THR A 87 -0.56 -8.92 -9.62
N GLU A 88 0.29 -8.47 -8.69
CA GLU A 88 0.86 -7.11 -8.67
C GLU A 88 1.62 -6.74 -9.95
N HIS A 89 2.25 -7.74 -10.59
CA HIS A 89 2.94 -7.59 -11.88
C HIS A 89 2.04 -7.86 -13.09
N GLY A 90 0.72 -7.76 -12.91
CA GLY A 90 -0.26 -7.82 -13.99
C GLY A 90 -0.33 -9.20 -14.63
N GLN A 91 -0.09 -10.26 -13.85
CA GLN A 91 -0.06 -11.64 -14.34
C GLN A 91 0.95 -11.83 -15.49
N LEU A 92 2.13 -11.19 -15.35
CA LEU A 92 3.20 -11.12 -16.36
C LEU A 92 2.84 -10.33 -17.63
N ASN A 93 1.72 -9.60 -17.64
CA ASN A 93 1.47 -8.55 -18.60
C ASN A 93 1.89 -7.19 -18.00
N SER A 94 3.01 -6.65 -18.49
CA SER A 94 3.58 -5.40 -17.98
C SER A 94 2.64 -4.19 -18.10
N ASP A 95 1.68 -4.20 -19.03
CA ASP A 95 0.71 -3.10 -19.20
C ASP A 95 -0.42 -3.14 -18.16
N LEU A 96 -0.57 -4.28 -17.47
CA LEU A 96 -1.53 -4.50 -16.38
C LEU A 96 -0.87 -4.52 -14.99
N ALA A 97 0.46 -4.45 -14.93
CA ALA A 97 1.16 -4.30 -13.65
C ALA A 97 0.59 -3.09 -12.89
N HIS A 98 0.42 -3.20 -11.58
CA HIS A 98 -0.24 -2.15 -10.80
C HIS A 98 0.48 -0.80 -10.91
N VAL A 99 1.83 -0.82 -10.95
CA VAL A 99 2.65 0.37 -11.25
C VAL A 99 2.33 0.95 -12.63
N ALA A 100 2.09 0.13 -13.65
CA ALA A 100 1.69 0.59 -14.99
C ALA A 100 0.29 1.20 -15.00
N LEU A 101 -0.66 0.64 -14.24
CA LEU A 101 -1.99 1.23 -14.04
C LEU A 101 -1.89 2.59 -13.33
N PHE A 102 -1.00 2.73 -12.34
CA PHE A 102 -0.76 4.02 -11.69
C PHE A 102 -0.13 5.05 -12.64
N MET A 103 0.82 4.63 -13.49
CA MET A 103 1.36 5.48 -14.55
C MET A 103 0.30 5.89 -15.58
N ARG A 104 -0.67 5.02 -15.87
CA ARG A 104 -1.82 5.35 -16.73
C ARG A 104 -2.68 6.45 -16.11
N PHE A 105 -2.99 6.33 -14.82
CA PHE A 105 -3.65 7.40 -14.06
C PHE A 105 -2.87 8.73 -14.18
N MET A 106 -1.55 8.69 -13.95
CA MET A 106 -0.69 9.87 -14.10
C MET A 106 -0.77 10.51 -15.49
N LYS A 107 -0.77 9.70 -16.56
CA LYS A 107 -0.96 10.20 -17.94
C LYS A 107 -2.32 10.86 -18.11
N GLY A 108 -3.39 10.23 -17.63
CA GLY A 108 -4.75 10.75 -17.76
C GLY A 108 -5.01 12.06 -17.01
N ILE A 109 -4.32 12.30 -15.89
CA ILE A 109 -4.39 13.59 -15.19
C ILE A 109 -3.41 14.65 -15.75
N GLY A 110 -2.59 14.31 -16.74
CA GLY A 110 -1.67 15.22 -17.42
C GLY A 110 -0.33 15.42 -16.71
N CYS A 111 0.21 14.41 -16.02
CA CYS A 111 1.59 14.44 -15.55
C CYS A 111 2.56 14.40 -16.73
N THR A 112 3.48 15.37 -16.81
CA THR A 112 4.44 15.50 -17.91
C THR A 112 5.70 14.66 -17.71
N LYS A 113 6.07 14.36 -16.46
CA LYS A 113 7.20 13.52 -16.08
C LYS A 113 6.69 12.37 -15.22
N ILE A 114 6.90 11.15 -15.71
CA ILE A 114 6.51 9.91 -15.04
C ILE A 114 7.77 9.06 -14.99
N ASP A 115 8.29 8.88 -13.78
CA ASP A 115 9.53 8.14 -13.53
C ASP A 115 9.41 7.40 -12.20
N ILE A 116 9.48 6.07 -12.26
CA ILE A 116 9.42 5.18 -11.10
C ILE A 116 10.62 5.34 -10.16
N ASN A 117 11.69 6.00 -10.61
CA ASN A 117 12.89 6.27 -9.84
C ASN A 117 13.02 7.74 -9.40
N ALA A 118 11.97 8.55 -9.62
CA ALA A 118 11.98 9.96 -9.21
C ALA A 118 12.20 10.11 -7.69
N ASP A 119 12.79 11.22 -7.27
CA ASP A 119 12.88 11.58 -5.86
C ASP A 119 11.48 11.94 -5.32
N ASP A 120 10.90 11.02 -4.56
CA ASP A 120 9.61 11.16 -3.94
C ASP A 120 9.69 11.69 -2.50
N GLY A 121 10.89 12.08 -2.05
CA GLY A 121 11.15 12.60 -0.72
C GLY A 121 11.26 11.54 0.38
N ALA A 122 11.10 10.25 0.08
CA ALA A 122 11.10 9.18 1.08
C ALA A 122 12.40 9.13 1.91
N PHE A 123 13.54 9.55 1.33
CA PHE A 123 14.84 9.56 1.99
C PHE A 123 15.17 10.84 2.75
N ARG A 124 14.42 11.93 2.54
CA ARG A 124 14.72 13.24 3.16
C ARG A 124 13.62 13.76 4.09
N ILE A 125 12.37 13.39 3.84
CA ILE A 125 11.21 13.85 4.62
C ILE A 125 10.84 12.74 5.62
N PRO A 126 10.99 12.96 6.93
CA PRO A 126 10.74 11.94 7.95
C PRO A 126 9.33 11.32 7.92
N GLU A 127 8.32 12.11 7.55
CA GLU A 127 6.92 11.69 7.44
C GLU A 127 6.66 10.81 6.21
N LEU A 128 7.59 10.79 5.25
CA LEU A 128 7.51 9.99 4.03
C LEU A 128 8.35 8.69 4.10
N ARG A 129 8.96 8.40 5.25
CA ARG A 129 9.96 7.33 5.43
C ARG A 129 9.47 5.93 5.07
N PHE A 130 8.20 5.59 5.29
CA PHE A 130 7.71 4.23 5.04
C PHE A 130 7.76 3.86 3.55
N LYS A 131 7.63 4.87 2.67
CA LYS A 131 7.69 4.67 1.21
C LYS A 131 9.03 4.16 0.72
N LYS A 132 10.08 4.18 1.55
CA LYS A 132 11.36 3.52 1.22
C LYS A 132 11.17 2.01 1.07
N PHE A 133 10.20 1.44 1.77
CA PHE A 133 9.96 -0.01 1.85
C PHE A 133 11.24 -0.79 2.18
N GLU A 134 12.07 -0.23 3.06
CA GLU A 134 13.28 -0.87 3.54
C GLU A 134 12.92 -2.05 4.46
N VAL A 135 13.51 -3.20 4.16
CA VAL A 135 13.42 -4.43 4.96
C VAL A 135 14.83 -4.82 5.34
N CYS A 136 15.13 -4.87 6.63
CA CYS A 136 16.45 -5.29 7.11
C CYS A 136 16.65 -6.80 6.92
N ASP A 137 17.90 -7.23 6.73
CA ASP A 137 18.21 -8.65 6.49
C ASP A 137 17.92 -9.51 7.72
N ASP A 138 18.10 -8.97 8.92
CA ASP A 138 17.80 -9.61 10.21
C ASP A 138 16.35 -9.39 10.69
N GLU A 139 15.53 -8.65 9.95
CA GLU A 139 14.15 -8.38 10.35
C GLU A 139 13.27 -9.65 10.31
N PRO A 140 12.55 -9.98 11.40
CA PRO A 140 11.58 -11.09 11.40
C PRO A 140 10.50 -10.91 10.34
N VAL A 141 10.24 -11.95 9.54
CA VAL A 141 9.27 -11.87 8.42
C VAL A 141 7.86 -11.50 8.89
N VAL A 142 7.45 -11.96 10.07
CA VAL A 142 6.13 -11.64 10.68
C VAL A 142 5.92 -10.14 10.88
N ARG A 143 6.97 -9.37 11.19
CA ARG A 143 6.89 -7.91 11.32
C ARG A 143 6.67 -7.24 9.96
N SER A 144 7.38 -7.69 8.93
CA SER A 144 7.18 -7.22 7.56
C SER A 144 5.78 -7.56 7.03
N LEU A 145 5.29 -8.77 7.31
CA LEU A 145 3.94 -9.19 6.93
C LEU A 145 2.87 -8.33 7.61
N GLY A 146 3.05 -7.97 8.88
CA GLY A 146 2.17 -7.01 9.55
C GLY A 146 2.15 -5.64 8.87
N ARG A 147 3.31 -5.14 8.42
CA ARG A 147 3.39 -3.89 7.65
C ARG A 147 2.64 -3.99 6.31
N PHE A 148 2.78 -5.09 5.58
CA PHE A 148 2.11 -5.26 4.28
C PHE A 148 0.61 -5.43 4.44
N ALA A 149 0.17 -6.27 5.39
CA ALA A 149 -1.25 -6.50 5.66
C ALA A 149 -1.94 -5.20 6.09
N ALA A 150 -1.25 -4.34 6.86
CA ALA A 150 -1.78 -3.03 7.21
C ALA A 150 -2.03 -2.11 6.01
N ILE A 151 -1.19 -2.17 4.96
CA ILE A 151 -1.39 -1.37 3.75
C ILE A 151 -2.64 -1.85 3.02
N GLU A 152 -2.68 -3.14 2.69
CA GLU A 152 -3.77 -3.72 1.90
C GLU A 152 -5.11 -3.68 2.67
N GLN A 153 -5.09 -3.73 4.00
CA GLN A 153 -6.30 -3.56 4.81
C GLN A 153 -6.90 -2.16 4.72
N VAL A 154 -6.08 -1.10 4.64
CA VAL A 154 -6.57 0.29 4.71
C VAL A 154 -6.81 0.91 3.34
N LEU A 155 -6.09 0.46 2.30
CA LEU A 155 -6.16 1.06 0.97
C LEU A 155 -7.55 1.00 0.32
N PRO A 156 -8.34 -0.10 0.40
CA PRO A 156 -9.66 -0.16 -0.22
C PRO A 156 -10.56 1.00 0.20
N GLU A 157 -10.69 1.25 1.49
CA GLU A 157 -11.57 2.31 1.99
C GLU A 157 -11.05 3.69 1.58
N ILE A 158 -9.73 3.93 1.69
CA ILE A 158 -9.10 5.18 1.27
C ILE A 158 -9.30 5.41 -0.23
N PHE A 159 -9.14 4.39 -1.06
CA PHE A 159 -9.26 4.48 -2.51
C PHE A 159 -10.68 4.73 -2.97
N THR A 160 -11.70 4.23 -2.25
CA THR A 160 -13.08 4.67 -2.52
C THR A 160 -13.24 6.19 -2.37
N LYS A 161 -12.57 6.81 -1.39
CA LYS A 161 -12.57 8.26 -1.19
C LYS A 161 -11.77 8.98 -2.28
N TYR A 162 -10.63 8.43 -2.69
CA TYR A 162 -9.83 9.00 -3.78
C TYR A 162 -10.59 8.99 -5.10
N ILE A 163 -11.29 7.91 -5.44
CA ILE A 163 -12.14 7.84 -6.66
C ILE A 163 -13.17 8.99 -6.66
N LEU A 164 -13.84 9.24 -5.53
CA LEU A 164 -14.79 10.34 -5.40
C LEU A 164 -14.12 11.71 -5.61
N GLY A 165 -12.96 11.92 -5.01
CA GLY A 165 -12.20 13.17 -5.14
C GLY A 165 -11.66 13.39 -6.56
N ILE A 166 -11.06 12.36 -7.15
CA ILE A 166 -10.49 12.40 -8.51
C ILE A 166 -11.56 12.81 -9.53
N ARG A 167 -12.76 12.23 -9.46
CA ARG A 167 -13.87 12.59 -10.37
C ARG A 167 -14.35 14.04 -10.22
N LYS A 168 -14.23 14.63 -9.02
CA LYS A 168 -14.54 16.05 -8.79
C LYS A 168 -13.45 16.98 -9.31
N ILE A 169 -12.18 16.61 -9.08
CA ILE A 169 -11.00 17.43 -9.42
C ILE A 169 -10.71 17.38 -10.93
N PHE A 170 -10.98 16.23 -11.57
CA PHE A 170 -10.81 16.00 -13.01
C PHE A 170 -12.15 15.58 -13.65
N PRO A 171 -13.04 16.54 -13.95
CA PRO A 171 -14.32 16.23 -14.59
C PRO A 171 -14.13 15.47 -15.91
N GLY A 172 -14.87 14.37 -16.07
CA GLY A 172 -14.84 13.54 -17.28
C GLY A 172 -13.76 12.45 -17.30
N ILE A 173 -12.99 12.29 -16.22
CA ILE A 173 -12.05 11.17 -16.09
C ILE A 173 -12.82 9.83 -16.10
N ASP A 174 -12.35 8.89 -16.92
CA ASP A 174 -12.99 7.58 -17.11
C ASP A 174 -12.40 6.51 -16.17
N ASP A 175 -13.14 5.40 -16.02
CA ASP A 175 -12.76 4.29 -15.12
C ASP A 175 -11.50 3.56 -15.60
N TYR A 176 -11.21 3.59 -16.90
CA TYR A 176 -9.98 3.05 -17.46
C TYR A 176 -8.74 3.81 -16.97
N THR A 177 -8.86 5.14 -16.83
CA THR A 177 -7.79 6.00 -16.32
C THR A 177 -7.55 5.77 -14.83
N ILE A 178 -8.61 5.54 -14.04
CA ILE A 178 -8.52 5.35 -12.58
C ILE A 178 -8.58 3.87 -12.16
N GLU A 179 -8.36 2.93 -13.09
CA GLU A 179 -8.46 1.49 -12.87
C GLU A 179 -7.62 1.01 -11.69
N TYR A 180 -6.42 1.58 -11.50
CA TYR A 180 -5.55 1.30 -10.35
C TYR A 180 -6.31 1.31 -9.02
N PHE A 181 -7.12 2.34 -8.78
CA PHE A 181 -7.84 2.50 -7.52
C PHE A 181 -8.99 1.49 -7.40
N HIS A 182 -9.69 1.21 -8.50
CA HIS A 182 -10.77 0.22 -8.52
C HIS A 182 -10.25 -1.19 -8.28
N LEU A 183 -9.12 -1.53 -8.88
CA LEU A 183 -8.49 -2.83 -8.77
C LEU A 183 -8.10 -3.14 -7.31
N HIS A 184 -7.43 -2.21 -6.63
CA HIS A 184 -7.07 -2.38 -5.21
C HIS A 184 -8.28 -2.42 -4.28
N CYS A 185 -9.37 -1.70 -4.60
CA CYS A 185 -10.63 -1.87 -3.85
C CYS A 185 -11.18 -3.31 -3.92
N GLN A 186 -10.85 -4.06 -4.97
CA GLN A 186 -11.34 -5.41 -5.22
C GLN A 186 -10.37 -6.50 -4.74
N LEU A 187 -9.07 -6.33 -5.00
CA LEU A 187 -8.05 -7.35 -4.77
C LEU A 187 -7.46 -7.33 -3.37
N ASP A 188 -7.23 -6.15 -2.79
CA ASP A 188 -6.53 -6.04 -1.51
C ASP A 188 -7.21 -6.80 -0.34
N PRO A 189 -8.55 -7.00 -0.29
CA PRO A 189 -9.15 -7.87 0.72
C PRO A 189 -8.68 -9.33 0.65
N GLU A 190 -8.46 -9.88 -0.55
CA GLU A 190 -7.91 -11.22 -0.75
C GLU A 190 -6.42 -11.25 -0.41
N HIS A 191 -5.65 -10.27 -0.91
CA HIS A 191 -4.23 -10.13 -0.59
C HIS A 191 -3.99 -10.00 0.92
N THR A 192 -4.87 -9.29 1.65
CA THR A 192 -4.80 -9.15 3.10
C THR A 192 -4.92 -10.51 3.79
N ASP A 193 -5.88 -11.35 3.37
CA ASP A 193 -6.04 -12.70 3.92
C ASP A 193 -4.83 -13.60 3.60
N GLU A 194 -4.31 -13.52 2.38
CA GLU A 194 -3.08 -14.22 1.98
C GLU A 194 -1.88 -13.83 2.86
N LEU A 195 -1.70 -12.54 3.14
CA LEU A 195 -0.62 -12.06 4.02
C LEU A 195 -0.79 -12.55 5.46
N VAL A 196 -2.02 -12.59 5.98
CA VAL A 196 -2.31 -13.14 7.31
C VAL A 196 -2.07 -14.65 7.34
N GLN A 197 -2.44 -15.38 6.28
CA GLN A 197 -2.14 -16.80 6.14
C GLN A 197 -0.64 -17.06 6.10
N VAL A 198 0.13 -16.25 5.37
CA VAL A 198 1.60 -16.35 5.35
C VAL A 198 2.18 -16.03 6.73
N ALA A 199 1.66 -15.01 7.43
CA ALA A 199 2.08 -14.69 8.78
C ALA A 199 1.82 -15.85 9.75
N GLN A 200 0.64 -16.47 9.66
CA GLN A 200 0.27 -17.65 10.47
C GLN A 200 1.28 -18.80 10.32
N ILE A 201 1.78 -19.07 9.12
CA ILE A 201 2.79 -20.13 8.87
C ILE A 201 4.08 -19.87 9.65
N HIS A 202 4.41 -18.59 9.89
CA HIS A 202 5.64 -18.16 10.55
C HIS A 202 5.46 -17.76 12.01
N THR A 203 4.23 -17.75 12.52
CA THR A 203 3.92 -17.44 13.92
C THR A 203 3.97 -18.71 14.76
N THR A 204 4.92 -18.78 15.68
CA THR A 204 5.15 -19.95 16.56
C THR A 204 5.04 -19.61 18.04
N SER A 205 4.94 -18.32 18.36
CA SER A 205 4.93 -17.81 19.73
C SER A 205 4.11 -16.52 19.85
N GLU A 206 3.74 -16.15 21.08
CA GLU A 206 3.13 -14.85 21.37
C GLU A 206 4.04 -13.67 20.97
N LYS A 207 5.36 -13.87 21.02
CA LYS A 207 6.33 -12.86 20.55
C LYS A 207 6.19 -12.59 19.06
N ASP A 208 5.89 -13.61 18.25
CA ASP A 208 5.69 -13.41 16.81
C ASP A 208 4.40 -12.63 16.51
N ILE A 209 3.36 -12.84 17.32
CA ILE A 209 2.12 -12.05 17.26
C ILE A 209 2.42 -10.59 17.61
N GLU A 210 3.22 -10.34 18.64
CA GLU A 210 3.61 -8.97 19.00
C GLU A 210 4.46 -8.30 17.91
N LEU A 211 5.38 -9.03 17.27
CA LEU A 211 6.14 -8.51 16.13
C LEU A 211 5.25 -8.17 14.93
N PHE A 212 4.24 -8.99 14.65
CA PHE A 212 3.22 -8.66 13.64
C PHE A 212 2.46 -7.38 14.04
N ARG A 213 2.00 -7.30 15.29
CA ARG A 213 1.33 -6.11 15.86
C ARG A 213 2.17 -4.85 15.71
N GLU A 214 3.45 -4.90 16.07
CA GLU A 214 4.40 -3.80 15.90
C GLU A 214 4.50 -3.35 14.43
N GLY A 215 4.54 -4.30 13.49
CA GLY A 215 4.53 -4.02 12.06
C GLY A 215 3.26 -3.29 11.60
N VAL A 216 2.08 -3.77 12.04
CA VAL A 216 0.80 -3.11 11.73
C VAL A 216 0.77 -1.69 12.30
N GLN A 217 1.15 -1.51 13.56
CA GLN A 217 1.17 -0.20 14.23
C GLN A 217 2.13 0.79 13.56
N ASP A 218 3.35 0.34 13.24
CA ASP A 218 4.36 1.17 12.58
C ASP A 218 3.85 1.67 11.22
N MET A 219 3.22 0.79 10.45
CA MET A 219 2.70 1.15 9.13
C MET A 219 1.51 2.12 9.21
N VAL A 220 0.51 1.83 10.03
CA VAL A 220 -0.67 2.71 10.18
C VAL A 220 -0.26 4.10 10.65
N ARG A 221 0.64 4.19 11.64
CA ARG A 221 1.19 5.49 12.09
C ARG A 221 1.95 6.20 10.97
N SER A 222 2.79 5.48 10.23
CA SER A 222 3.59 6.10 9.17
C SER A 222 2.75 6.57 7.98
N ILE A 223 1.65 5.90 7.64
CA ILE A 223 0.69 6.37 6.63
C ILE A 223 -0.01 7.65 7.13
N ALA A 224 -0.40 7.69 8.41
CA ALA A 224 -0.99 8.90 9.00
C ALA A 224 -0.01 10.09 9.03
N ASP A 225 1.27 9.85 9.36
CA ASP A 225 2.33 10.86 9.27
C ASP A 225 2.41 11.42 7.84
N MET A 226 2.46 10.54 6.83
CA MET A 226 2.48 10.95 5.42
C MET A 226 1.24 11.77 5.07
N PHE A 227 0.05 11.34 5.49
CA PHE A 227 -1.17 12.09 5.21
C PHE A 227 -1.18 13.47 5.85
N SER A 228 -0.70 13.59 7.09
CA SER A 228 -0.54 14.89 7.77
C SER A 228 0.42 15.80 7.02
N TRP A 229 1.53 15.23 6.53
CA TRP A 229 2.50 15.97 5.72
C TRP A 229 1.92 16.39 4.36
N LEU A 230 1.24 15.49 3.66
CA LEU A 230 0.62 15.78 2.35
C LEU A 230 -0.43 16.87 2.49
N ASP A 231 -1.31 16.80 3.49
CA ASP A 231 -2.35 17.82 3.69
C ASP A 231 -1.77 19.24 3.84
N SER A 232 -0.64 19.34 4.55
CA SER A 232 0.02 20.61 4.86
C SER A 232 0.90 21.17 3.73
N ASN A 233 1.36 20.32 2.81
CA ASN A 233 2.45 20.66 1.88
C ASN A 233 2.13 20.48 0.40
N LEU A 234 1.14 19.64 0.04
CA LEU A 234 0.94 19.23 -1.34
C LEU A 234 0.65 20.39 -2.31
N GLU A 235 -0.12 21.39 -1.86
CA GLU A 235 -0.37 22.60 -2.65
C GLU A 235 0.89 23.45 -2.86
N LYS A 236 1.76 23.54 -1.84
CA LYS A 236 3.01 24.30 -1.93
C LYS A 236 3.99 23.62 -2.89
N GLU A 237 4.06 22.29 -2.83
CA GLU A 237 4.85 21.46 -3.75
C GLU A 237 4.35 21.57 -5.20
N ALA A 238 3.05 21.79 -5.40
CA ALA A 238 2.51 21.99 -6.75
C ALA A 238 2.94 23.31 -7.38
N LEU A 239 3.11 24.36 -6.56
CA LEU A 239 3.53 25.67 -7.01
C LEU A 239 5.03 25.71 -7.35
N SER A 240 5.87 24.96 -6.65
CA SER A 240 7.32 24.94 -6.87
C SER A 240 7.75 24.26 -8.18
N LEU A 241 6.87 23.48 -8.81
CA LEU A 241 7.12 22.79 -10.09
C LEU A 241 6.60 23.55 -11.31
N GLN A 242 5.97 24.72 -11.11
CA GLN A 242 5.56 25.63 -12.17
C GLN A 242 6.60 26.74 -12.46
N VAL A 243 7.75 26.71 -11.78
CA VAL A 243 8.87 27.64 -11.93
C VAL A 243 10.07 26.94 -12.58
#